data_AF-A0A955JAW2-F1
#
_entry.id   AF-A0A955JAW2-F1
#
_cell.length_a   1.000
_cell.length_b   1.000
_cell.length_c   1.000
_cell.angle_alpha   90.00
_cell.angle_beta   90.00
_cell.angle_gamma   90.00
#
_symmetry.space_group_name_H-M   'P 1'
#
loop_
_entity.id
_entity.type
_entity.pdbx_description
1 polymer ?
#
loop_
_entity_poly.entity_id
_entity_poly.type
_entity_poly.pdbx_seq_one_letter_code
_entity_poly.pdbx_strand_id
1 'polypeptide(L)'
;MDLDGDGHLDVISGGFPGYVYVFRGNGNGGFLASTEVKLADGKDVKVESASAPFAVDWDGDGDLDLVVGDIAGGVHLFDGQGGTKALSLAASKPLDVQGKAIRVDGGDAGPTVADWDGDGRLDLVLGCGDGSVLLYRNTAQNGAPVLAAPVTLLKGAGWGGPDGMDASRPGVRAKPWVTDWDGDGRLDLLVGDLSLAKPTNRERTKADEAELEKIQADLATYAERIKPIMQRILRETLAEEGIELTDEELENPDGKLEGLPLEQKERLRKALMKRYETDDEAQKVQADAETMMQRMSELGGGGGTPQGHVWLLRRLAPAAPATDSATGPTGDATTR
;
A
#
# COMPACT_ATOMS: atom_id res chain seq x y z
N MET A 1 7.50 -18.61 -0.15
CA MET A 1 8.88 -19.10 -0.36
C MET A 1 9.31 -19.80 0.90
N ASP A 2 10.29 -20.71 0.87
CA ASP A 2 10.82 -21.32 2.09
C ASP A 2 11.79 -20.32 2.77
N LEU A 3 11.44 -19.78 3.94
CA LEU A 3 12.19 -18.71 4.61
C LEU A 3 13.10 -19.24 5.74
N ASP A 4 12.99 -20.50 6.14
CA ASP A 4 13.89 -21.13 7.13
C ASP A 4 14.59 -22.40 6.64
N GLY A 5 14.35 -22.81 5.39
CA GLY A 5 15.02 -23.95 4.77
C GLY A 5 14.44 -25.30 5.20
N ASP A 6 13.24 -25.33 5.78
CA ASP A 6 12.62 -26.57 6.26
C ASP A 6 11.92 -27.39 5.14
N GLY A 7 11.88 -26.84 3.92
CA GLY A 7 11.24 -27.44 2.76
C GLY A 7 9.74 -27.18 2.65
N HIS A 8 9.18 -26.34 3.53
CA HIS A 8 7.80 -25.89 3.50
C HIS A 8 7.72 -24.44 3.01
N LEU A 9 6.68 -24.13 2.24
CA LEU A 9 6.50 -22.75 1.76
C LEU A 9 5.89 -21.89 2.85
N ASP A 10 6.56 -20.78 3.14
CA ASP A 10 6.13 -19.74 4.06
C ASP A 10 5.53 -18.53 3.33
N VAL A 11 4.88 -17.67 4.12
CA VAL A 11 4.39 -16.35 3.70
C VAL A 11 5.09 -15.27 4.52
N ILE A 12 5.62 -14.26 3.83
CA ILE A 12 6.06 -13.01 4.44
C ILE A 12 5.02 -11.93 4.13
N SER A 13 4.68 -11.11 5.13
CA SER A 13 3.68 -10.06 5.01
C SER A 13 4.16 -8.78 5.67
N GLY A 14 3.87 -7.65 5.03
CA GLY A 14 3.98 -6.37 5.69
C GLY A 14 2.80 -6.06 6.60
N GLY A 15 2.92 -4.99 7.37
CA GLY A 15 1.91 -4.47 8.28
C GLY A 15 1.88 -2.96 8.32
N PHE A 16 0.70 -2.40 8.59
CA PHE A 16 0.51 -0.95 8.65
C PHE A 16 1.41 -0.24 9.68
N PRO A 17 1.69 -0.79 10.89
CA PRO A 17 2.61 -0.14 11.83
C PRO A 17 4.09 -0.21 11.43
N GLY A 18 4.42 -0.76 10.26
CA GLY A 18 5.79 -0.85 9.72
C GLY A 18 6.51 -2.16 10.02
N TYR A 19 5.92 -3.07 10.81
CA TYR A 19 6.47 -4.39 11.10
C TYR A 19 6.37 -5.35 9.91
N VAL A 20 7.26 -6.34 9.87
CA VAL A 20 7.17 -7.47 8.93
C VAL A 20 6.83 -8.74 9.71
N TYR A 21 5.93 -9.54 9.15
CA TYR A 21 5.42 -10.76 9.74
C TYR A 21 5.74 -11.97 8.87
N VAL A 22 5.96 -13.12 9.49
CA VAL A 22 6.08 -14.41 8.82
C VAL A 22 4.99 -15.36 9.31
N PHE A 23 4.39 -16.09 8.37
CA PHE A 23 3.49 -17.21 8.63
C PHE A 23 4.19 -18.47 8.12
N ARG A 24 4.67 -19.29 9.05
CA ARG A 24 5.41 -20.50 8.71
C ARG A 24 4.49 -21.58 8.15
N GLY A 25 4.90 -22.23 7.07
CA GLY A 25 4.22 -23.38 6.51
C GLY A 25 4.24 -24.54 7.50
N ASN A 26 3.11 -25.24 7.63
CA ASN A 26 3.02 -26.40 8.53
C ASN A 26 3.24 -27.74 7.82
N GLY A 27 3.72 -27.71 6.56
CA GLY A 27 3.92 -28.90 5.70
C GLY A 27 2.64 -29.56 5.18
N ASN A 28 1.46 -29.14 5.62
CA ASN A 28 0.17 -29.75 5.29
C ASN A 28 -0.78 -28.78 4.57
N GLY A 29 -0.24 -27.79 3.87
CA GLY A 29 -1.00 -26.77 3.14
C GLY A 29 -1.63 -25.67 4.01
N GLY A 30 -1.27 -25.61 5.30
CA GLY A 30 -1.67 -24.53 6.20
C GLY A 30 -0.47 -23.76 6.75
N PHE A 31 -0.76 -22.75 7.59
CA PHE A 31 0.24 -21.89 8.20
C PHE A 31 0.09 -21.83 9.72
N LEU A 32 1.21 -21.62 10.41
CA LEU A 32 1.23 -21.29 11.83
C LEU A 32 0.75 -19.84 12.05
N ALA A 33 0.52 -19.49 13.32
CA ALA A 33 0.24 -18.11 13.71
C ALA A 33 1.43 -17.20 13.33
N SER A 34 1.12 -15.97 12.92
CA SER A 34 2.13 -15.00 12.52
C SER A 34 3.08 -14.67 13.67
N THR A 35 4.37 -14.57 13.35
CA THR A 35 5.37 -13.96 14.21
C THR A 35 5.98 -12.75 13.52
N GLU A 36 6.46 -11.78 14.30
CA GLU A 36 7.24 -10.66 13.77
C GLU A 36 8.63 -11.14 13.40
N VAL A 37 9.12 -10.69 12.24
CA VAL A 37 10.50 -10.91 11.82
C VAL A 37 11.43 -10.09 12.71
N LYS A 38 12.51 -10.73 13.17
CA LYS A 38 13.53 -10.11 14.02
C LYS A 38 14.87 -10.04 13.29
N LEU A 39 15.65 -9.03 13.64
CA LEU A 39 17.07 -8.93 13.32
C LEU A 39 17.86 -9.95 14.14
N ALA A 40 19.11 -10.21 13.74
CA ALA A 40 19.99 -11.11 14.48
C ALA A 40 20.29 -10.66 15.92
N ASP A 41 20.15 -9.36 16.21
CA ASP A 41 20.28 -8.81 17.57
C ASP A 41 18.98 -8.89 18.40
N GLY A 42 17.92 -9.49 17.84
CA GLY A 42 16.62 -9.70 18.48
C GLY A 42 15.64 -8.54 18.37
N LYS A 43 16.03 -7.41 17.76
CA LYS A 43 15.10 -6.29 17.51
C LYS A 43 14.16 -6.58 16.36
N ASP A 44 13.07 -5.83 16.28
CA ASP A 44 12.08 -5.97 15.21
C ASP A 44 12.61 -5.45 13.87
N VAL A 45 12.32 -6.17 12.80
CA VAL A 45 12.35 -5.59 11.46
C VAL A 45 11.18 -4.61 11.36
N LYS A 46 11.51 -3.32 11.31
CA LYS A 46 10.53 -2.25 11.29
C LYS A 46 10.99 -1.11 10.39
N VAL A 47 10.08 -0.67 9.52
CA VAL A 47 10.19 0.57 8.74
C VAL A 47 9.16 1.60 9.23
N GLU A 48 9.05 2.75 8.56
CA GLU A 48 8.19 3.85 9.00
C GLU A 48 6.71 3.44 9.20
N SER A 49 6.04 2.99 8.13
CA SER A 49 4.65 2.49 8.16
C SER A 49 4.31 1.80 6.84
N ALA A 50 3.29 0.94 6.85
CA ALA A 50 2.81 0.11 5.74
C ALA A 50 3.96 -0.56 4.98
N SER A 51 4.65 -1.46 5.67
CA SER A 51 5.77 -2.20 5.10
C SER A 51 5.33 -3.04 3.89
N ALA A 52 6.18 -3.12 2.88
CA ALA A 52 6.01 -3.98 1.71
C ALA A 52 7.28 -4.81 1.51
N PRO A 53 7.35 -6.01 2.13
CA PRO A 53 8.55 -6.85 2.11
C PRO A 53 8.67 -7.68 0.82
N PHE A 54 9.91 -7.88 0.38
CA PHE A 54 10.32 -8.83 -0.64
C PHE A 54 11.62 -9.49 -0.20
N ALA A 55 11.61 -10.82 0.00
CA ALA A 55 12.80 -11.56 0.42
C ALA A 55 13.43 -12.28 -0.78
N VAL A 56 14.76 -12.22 -0.88
CA VAL A 56 15.52 -12.68 -2.03
C VAL A 56 17.00 -12.83 -1.64
N ASP A 57 17.69 -13.81 -2.20
CA ASP A 57 19.17 -13.87 -2.17
C ASP A 57 19.70 -12.93 -3.24
N TRP A 58 19.91 -11.64 -2.91
CA TRP A 58 20.15 -10.60 -3.92
C TRP A 58 21.63 -10.56 -4.34
N ASP A 59 22.53 -10.84 -3.41
CA ASP A 59 23.96 -10.85 -3.67
C ASP A 59 24.53 -12.22 -4.09
N GLY A 60 23.70 -13.27 -4.00
CA GLY A 60 24.03 -14.63 -4.43
C GLY A 60 24.90 -15.39 -3.43
N ASP A 61 24.97 -14.93 -2.17
CA ASP A 61 25.75 -15.59 -1.12
C ASP A 61 25.01 -16.78 -0.47
N GLY A 62 23.72 -16.92 -0.78
CA GLY A 62 22.86 -18.00 -0.32
C GLY A 62 22.00 -17.64 0.88
N ASP A 63 22.21 -16.52 1.55
CA ASP A 63 21.33 -16.01 2.59
C ASP A 63 20.22 -15.15 2.00
N LEU A 64 19.04 -15.16 2.62
CA LEU A 64 17.94 -14.32 2.17
C LEU A 64 18.12 -12.89 2.71
N ASP A 65 18.27 -11.94 1.80
CA ASP A 65 18.07 -10.52 2.06
C ASP A 65 16.59 -10.18 2.16
N LEU A 66 16.30 -9.04 2.76
CA LEU A 66 14.96 -8.47 2.81
C LEU A 66 14.95 -7.03 2.32
N VAL A 67 14.20 -6.78 1.25
CA VAL A 67 13.92 -5.44 0.72
C VAL A 67 12.53 -5.03 1.21
N VAL A 68 12.43 -3.88 1.88
CA VAL A 68 11.16 -3.41 2.45
C VAL A 68 10.86 -1.99 1.96
N GLY A 69 9.76 -1.84 1.23
CA GLY A 69 9.20 -0.52 0.92
C GLY A 69 8.36 0.02 2.08
N ASP A 70 8.21 1.34 2.17
CA ASP A 70 7.33 2.00 3.13
C ASP A 70 6.33 2.98 2.46
N ILE A 71 5.32 3.40 3.23
CA ILE A 71 4.28 4.33 2.79
C ILE A 71 4.81 5.70 2.38
N ALA A 72 5.96 6.11 2.91
CA ALA A 72 6.57 7.39 2.62
C ALA A 72 7.40 7.32 1.31
N GLY A 73 7.50 6.14 0.71
CA GLY A 73 8.19 5.86 -0.55
C GLY A 73 9.65 5.45 -0.36
N GLY A 74 10.12 5.26 0.87
CA GLY A 74 11.45 4.76 1.17
C GLY A 74 11.59 3.28 0.85
N VAL A 75 12.82 2.87 0.52
CA VAL A 75 13.18 1.46 0.32
C VAL A 75 14.36 1.13 1.24
N HIS A 76 14.18 0.11 2.05
CA HIS A 76 15.14 -0.34 3.07
C HIS A 76 15.67 -1.72 2.68
N LEU A 77 16.97 -1.90 2.80
CA LEU A 77 17.63 -3.20 2.62
C LEU A 77 18.11 -3.70 3.98
N PHE A 78 17.77 -4.94 4.29
CA PHE A 78 18.30 -5.70 5.40
C PHE A 78 19.09 -6.86 4.80
N ASP A 79 20.42 -6.82 4.94
CA ASP A 79 21.28 -7.86 4.39
C ASP A 79 21.08 -9.17 5.16
N GLY A 80 21.03 -10.29 4.44
CA GLY A 80 21.11 -11.64 4.97
C GLY A 80 22.46 -11.91 5.61
N GLN A 81 22.49 -12.80 6.61
CA GLN A 81 23.72 -13.26 7.23
C GLN A 81 23.54 -14.62 7.90
N GLY A 82 24.62 -15.41 7.92
CA GLY A 82 24.73 -16.63 8.72
C GLY A 82 25.01 -17.91 7.93
N GLY A 83 24.92 -17.87 6.60
CA GLY A 83 25.21 -18.97 5.68
C GLY A 83 24.23 -20.13 5.78
N THR A 84 23.00 -19.89 6.21
CA THR A 84 22.00 -20.94 6.49
C THR A 84 20.83 -20.96 5.51
N LYS A 85 20.78 -20.03 4.54
CA LYS A 85 19.61 -19.83 3.66
C LYS A 85 18.31 -19.48 4.40
N ALA A 86 18.40 -19.21 5.69
CA ALA A 86 17.29 -18.80 6.52
C ALA A 86 17.31 -17.28 6.69
N LEU A 87 16.14 -16.70 6.94
CA LEU A 87 16.01 -15.27 7.19
C LEU A 87 16.68 -14.89 8.53
N SER A 88 17.92 -14.39 8.44
CA SER A 88 18.70 -13.86 9.55
C SER A 88 19.32 -12.55 9.08
N LEU A 89 18.87 -11.44 9.66
CA LEU A 89 19.02 -10.13 9.03
C LEU A 89 19.91 -9.18 9.85
N ALA A 90 20.73 -8.42 9.14
CA ALA A 90 21.48 -7.29 9.68
C ALA A 90 20.59 -6.04 9.83
N ALA A 91 21.11 -5.01 10.50
CA ALA A 91 20.40 -3.74 10.65
C ALA A 91 20.11 -3.10 9.28
N SER A 92 18.95 -2.44 9.17
CA SER A 92 18.52 -1.78 7.93
C SER A 92 19.51 -0.71 7.47
N LYS A 93 19.70 -0.62 6.15
CA LYS A 93 20.25 0.54 5.47
C LYS A 93 19.29 1.03 4.39
N PRO A 94 19.25 2.34 4.09
CA PRO A 94 18.48 2.80 2.93
C PRO A 94 19.09 2.21 1.67
N LEU A 95 18.25 1.68 0.78
CA LEU A 95 18.69 1.30 -0.55
C LEU A 95 18.94 2.57 -1.36
N ASP A 96 20.11 2.68 -2.00
CA ASP A 96 20.54 3.90 -2.66
C ASP A 96 20.96 3.69 -4.12
N VAL A 97 20.93 4.79 -4.88
CA VAL A 97 21.57 4.90 -6.18
C VAL A 97 22.63 5.99 -6.07
N GLN A 98 23.89 5.62 -6.23
CA GLN A 98 25.04 6.54 -6.19
C GLN A 98 25.10 7.37 -4.89
N GLY A 99 24.81 6.75 -3.74
CA GLY A 99 24.83 7.37 -2.41
C GLY A 99 23.59 8.19 -2.08
N LYS A 100 22.57 8.19 -2.95
CA LYS A 100 21.29 8.84 -2.69
C LYS A 100 20.21 7.79 -2.44
N ALA A 101 19.66 7.78 -1.24
CA ALA A 101 18.56 6.89 -0.86
C ALA A 101 17.40 6.99 -1.86
N ILE A 102 16.88 5.84 -2.27
CA ILE A 102 15.71 5.74 -3.13
C ILE A 102 14.49 6.24 -2.34
N ARG A 103 13.75 7.15 -2.96
CA ARG A 103 12.44 7.59 -2.50
C ARG A 103 11.54 7.79 -3.71
N VAL A 104 10.45 7.04 -3.78
CA VAL A 104 9.52 7.12 -4.91
C VAL A 104 8.55 8.28 -4.76
N ASP A 105 8.18 8.86 -5.90
CA ASP A 105 7.18 9.92 -5.95
C ASP A 105 5.79 9.35 -5.60
N GLY A 106 5.00 10.14 -4.87
CA GLY A 106 3.69 9.72 -4.38
C GLY A 106 3.71 8.73 -3.20
N GLY A 107 4.89 8.28 -2.74
CA GLY A 107 5.05 7.36 -1.62
C GLY A 107 4.79 5.89 -1.98
N ASP A 108 4.48 5.07 -0.97
CA ASP A 108 4.05 3.67 -1.09
C ASP A 108 4.91 2.77 -2.00
N ALA A 109 6.19 2.63 -1.62
CA ALA A 109 7.13 1.80 -2.36
C ALA A 109 6.72 0.31 -2.32
N GLY A 110 6.62 -0.32 -3.50
CA GLY A 110 6.34 -1.75 -3.65
C GLY A 110 7.46 -2.47 -4.39
N PRO A 111 8.48 -2.99 -3.68
CA PRO A 111 9.63 -3.63 -4.33
C PRO A 111 9.29 -5.03 -4.87
N THR A 112 9.91 -5.39 -5.99
CA THR A 112 10.01 -6.74 -6.53
C THR A 112 11.39 -6.88 -7.15
N VAL A 113 12.05 -8.01 -6.90
CA VAL A 113 13.40 -8.24 -7.39
C VAL A 113 13.39 -9.44 -8.36
N ALA A 114 13.93 -9.25 -9.56
CA ALA A 114 13.95 -10.27 -10.61
C ALA A 114 15.03 -9.96 -11.66
N ASP A 115 15.54 -10.99 -12.35
CA ASP A 115 16.44 -10.83 -13.51
C ASP A 115 15.63 -10.36 -14.73
N TRP A 116 15.38 -9.05 -14.81
CA TRP A 116 14.40 -8.49 -15.75
C TRP A 116 14.81 -8.64 -17.21
N ASP A 117 16.11 -8.62 -17.54
CA ASP A 117 16.59 -8.76 -18.92
C ASP A 117 17.28 -10.10 -19.23
N GLY A 118 17.36 -11.01 -18.26
CA GLY A 118 17.95 -12.33 -18.45
C GLY A 118 19.47 -12.31 -18.48
N ASP A 119 20.11 -11.32 -17.86
CA ASP A 119 21.57 -11.20 -17.81
C ASP A 119 22.21 -11.90 -16.61
N GLY A 120 21.39 -12.58 -15.80
CA GLY A 120 21.78 -13.30 -14.59
C GLY A 120 21.90 -12.41 -13.35
N ARG A 121 21.63 -11.11 -13.44
CA ARG A 121 21.66 -10.18 -12.31
C ARG A 121 20.26 -9.76 -11.94
N LEU A 122 19.93 -9.91 -10.66
CA LEU A 122 18.63 -9.51 -10.15
C LEU A 122 18.53 -7.98 -10.08
N ASP A 123 17.54 -7.43 -10.78
CA ASP A 123 17.17 -6.01 -10.81
C ASP A 123 16.05 -5.69 -9.82
N LEU A 124 15.89 -4.41 -9.50
CA LEU A 124 14.75 -3.93 -8.72
C LEU A 124 13.67 -3.35 -9.65
N VAL A 125 12.48 -3.94 -9.60
CA VAL A 125 11.24 -3.40 -10.16
C VAL A 125 10.41 -2.82 -9.02
N LEU A 126 10.14 -1.52 -9.07
CA LEU A 126 9.59 -0.76 -7.95
C LEU A 126 8.28 -0.09 -8.32
N GLY A 127 7.20 -0.48 -7.64
CA GLY A 127 5.91 0.19 -7.71
C GLY A 127 5.89 1.47 -6.88
N CYS A 128 5.19 2.48 -7.38
CA CYS A 128 5.11 3.81 -6.78
C CYS A 128 3.67 4.18 -6.40
N GLY A 129 3.55 5.10 -5.46
CA GLY A 129 2.27 5.62 -4.95
C GLY A 129 1.46 6.34 -6.02
N ASP A 130 2.11 6.95 -7.02
CA ASP A 130 1.43 7.55 -8.18
C ASP A 130 0.95 6.52 -9.22
N GLY A 131 1.18 5.22 -8.99
CA GLY A 131 0.82 4.12 -9.88
C GLY A 131 1.87 3.79 -10.94
N SER A 132 2.98 4.53 -10.99
CA SER A 132 4.08 4.19 -11.90
C SER A 132 4.87 2.96 -11.43
N VAL A 133 5.56 2.34 -12.37
CA VAL A 133 6.53 1.26 -12.11
C VAL A 133 7.88 1.68 -12.69
N LEU A 134 8.89 1.68 -11.82
CA LEU A 134 10.28 2.00 -12.14
C LEU A 134 11.11 0.72 -12.19
N LEU A 135 12.11 0.70 -13.07
CA LEU A 135 13.13 -0.35 -13.13
C LEU A 135 14.49 0.25 -12.80
N TYR A 136 15.16 -0.33 -11.81
CA TYR A 136 16.54 -0.06 -11.46
C TYR A 136 17.39 -1.26 -11.85
N ARG A 137 18.18 -1.09 -12.91
CA ARG A 137 19.07 -2.12 -13.43
C ARG A 137 20.22 -2.39 -12.47
N ASN A 138 20.49 -3.65 -12.17
CA ASN A 138 21.67 -4.06 -11.43
C ASN A 138 22.87 -4.18 -12.36
N THR A 139 23.92 -3.44 -12.02
CA THR A 139 25.17 -3.33 -12.79
C THR A 139 26.37 -3.97 -12.09
N ALA A 140 26.17 -4.53 -10.89
CA ALA A 140 27.22 -5.24 -10.17
C ALA A 140 27.64 -6.49 -10.95
N GLN A 141 28.94 -6.74 -11.09
CA GLN A 141 29.40 -7.96 -11.77
C GLN A 141 29.27 -9.21 -10.88
N ASN A 142 29.45 -9.06 -9.57
CA ASN A 142 29.31 -10.10 -8.56
C ASN A 142 28.95 -9.45 -7.21
N GLY A 143 28.28 -10.19 -6.34
CA GLY A 143 27.94 -9.77 -4.97
C GLY A 143 26.83 -8.73 -4.93
N ALA A 144 26.87 -7.89 -3.89
CA ALA A 144 25.80 -6.94 -3.57
C ALA A 144 25.41 -6.04 -4.77
N PRO A 145 24.11 -5.78 -4.96
CA PRO A 145 23.60 -5.07 -6.12
C PRO A 145 24.11 -3.62 -6.19
N VAL A 146 24.45 -3.17 -7.41
CA VAL A 146 24.80 -1.78 -7.71
C VAL A 146 23.79 -1.26 -8.72
N LEU A 147 22.82 -0.48 -8.23
CA LEU A 147 21.70 -0.01 -9.03
C LEU A 147 22.05 1.20 -9.89
N ALA A 148 21.66 1.16 -11.16
CA ALA A 148 21.70 2.31 -12.06
C ALA A 148 20.53 3.27 -11.82
N ALA A 149 20.58 4.44 -12.46
CA ALA A 149 19.46 5.37 -12.48
C ALA A 149 18.19 4.70 -13.05
N PRO A 150 17.00 4.99 -12.50
CA PRO A 150 15.79 4.30 -12.88
C PRO A 150 15.31 4.66 -14.27
N VAL A 151 14.62 3.72 -14.91
CA VAL A 151 13.77 3.97 -16.08
C VAL A 151 12.32 3.68 -15.73
N THR A 152 11.37 4.45 -16.27
CA THR A 152 9.95 4.19 -16.07
C THR A 152 9.48 3.10 -17.03
N LEU A 153 9.10 1.94 -16.50
CA LEU A 153 8.47 0.86 -17.27
C LEU A 153 7.00 1.17 -17.57
N LEU A 154 6.30 1.74 -16.59
CA LEU A 154 4.88 2.04 -16.69
C LEU A 154 4.57 3.36 -16.00
N LYS A 155 3.77 4.20 -16.65
CA LYS A 155 3.24 5.43 -16.03
C LYS A 155 1.91 5.12 -15.37
N GLY A 156 1.74 5.60 -14.13
CA GLY A 156 0.44 5.58 -13.46
C GLY A 156 -0.49 6.65 -14.01
N ALA A 157 -1.75 6.54 -13.62
CA ALA A 157 -2.78 7.56 -13.82
C ALA A 157 -2.60 8.73 -12.82
N GLY A 158 -1.91 8.49 -11.70
CA GLY A 158 -1.87 9.41 -10.57
C GLY A 158 -3.23 9.52 -9.88
N TRP A 159 -3.31 10.34 -8.84
CA TRP A 159 -4.56 10.56 -8.12
C TRP A 159 -5.50 11.46 -8.94
N GLY A 160 -6.54 10.85 -9.54
CA GLY A 160 -7.54 11.56 -10.34
C GLY A 160 -8.64 12.28 -9.53
N GLY A 161 -8.66 12.11 -8.20
CA GLY A 161 -9.64 12.76 -7.33
C GLY A 161 -11.06 12.18 -7.47
N PRO A 162 -12.11 12.96 -7.13
CA PRO A 162 -13.49 12.49 -7.12
C PRO A 162 -14.01 12.14 -8.53
N ASP A 163 -13.42 12.72 -9.57
CA ASP A 163 -13.74 12.49 -10.98
C ASP A 163 -13.15 11.18 -11.53
N GLY A 164 -12.56 10.34 -10.67
CA GLY A 164 -11.96 9.07 -11.05
C GLY A 164 -10.62 9.21 -11.78
N MET A 165 -9.97 8.07 -12.02
CA MET A 165 -8.63 8.01 -12.63
C MET A 165 -8.68 7.73 -14.13
N ASP A 166 -7.58 7.96 -14.83
CA ASP A 166 -7.38 7.51 -16.22
C ASP A 166 -7.40 5.98 -16.25
N ALA A 167 -8.55 5.41 -16.66
CA ALA A 167 -8.77 3.98 -16.73
C ALA A 167 -7.94 3.25 -17.82
N SER A 168 -7.10 3.96 -18.58
CA SER A 168 -6.15 3.35 -19.53
C SER A 168 -4.79 3.00 -18.90
N ARG A 169 -4.59 3.34 -17.61
CA ARG A 169 -3.35 3.13 -16.88
C ARG A 169 -3.63 2.62 -15.47
N PRO A 170 -2.65 1.99 -14.81
CA PRO A 170 -2.77 1.70 -13.39
C PRO A 170 -3.07 2.96 -12.61
N GLY A 171 -3.94 2.85 -11.61
CA GLY A 171 -4.34 3.94 -10.73
C GLY A 171 -3.19 4.48 -9.88
N VAL A 172 -3.22 4.17 -8.60
CA VAL A 172 -2.24 4.56 -7.58
C VAL A 172 -1.78 3.33 -6.80
N ARG A 173 -0.69 3.48 -6.03
CA ARG A 173 -0.17 2.44 -5.12
C ARG A 173 0.16 1.13 -5.84
N ALA A 174 0.90 1.23 -6.94
CA ALA A 174 1.22 0.08 -7.78
C ALA A 174 2.00 -0.98 -6.99
N LYS A 175 1.62 -2.25 -7.13
CA LYS A 175 2.34 -3.41 -6.62
C LYS A 175 2.72 -4.32 -7.79
N PRO A 176 3.96 -4.23 -8.31
CA PRO A 176 4.40 -5.04 -9.41
C PRO A 176 4.63 -6.49 -8.97
N TRP A 177 4.54 -7.42 -9.92
CA TRP A 177 5.05 -8.77 -9.83
C TRP A 177 5.63 -9.15 -11.20
N VAL A 178 6.78 -9.81 -11.20
CA VAL A 178 7.51 -10.16 -12.41
C VAL A 178 7.52 -11.66 -12.57
N THR A 179 7.06 -12.15 -13.72
CA THR A 179 7.02 -13.59 -14.02
C THR A 179 6.88 -13.82 -15.52
N ASP A 180 7.33 -14.96 -16.04
CA ASP A 180 7.02 -15.39 -17.40
C ASP A 180 5.57 -15.91 -17.42
N TRP A 181 4.62 -15.03 -17.76
CA TRP A 181 3.20 -15.35 -17.63
C TRP A 181 2.69 -16.20 -18.79
N ASP A 182 3.21 -15.98 -20.01
CA ASP A 182 2.78 -16.71 -21.19
C ASP A 182 3.73 -17.86 -21.62
N GLY A 183 4.82 -18.07 -20.89
CA GLY A 183 5.75 -19.18 -21.09
C GLY A 183 6.69 -18.97 -22.26
N ASP A 184 6.91 -17.72 -22.69
CA ASP A 184 7.76 -17.39 -23.83
C ASP A 184 9.25 -17.22 -23.49
N GLY A 185 9.59 -17.39 -22.21
CA GLY A 185 10.94 -17.27 -21.66
C GLY A 185 11.37 -15.83 -21.38
N ARG A 186 10.52 -14.83 -21.62
CA ARG A 186 10.74 -13.44 -21.18
C ARG A 186 9.83 -13.13 -20.00
N LEU A 187 10.38 -12.41 -19.03
CA LEU A 187 9.57 -11.96 -17.90
C LEU A 187 8.59 -10.86 -18.33
N ASP A 188 7.34 -11.04 -17.93
CA ASP A 188 6.23 -10.12 -18.02
C ASP A 188 6.02 -9.38 -16.70
N LEU A 189 5.22 -8.31 -16.75
CA LEU A 189 4.88 -7.51 -15.60
C LEU A 189 3.37 -7.60 -15.30
N LEU A 190 3.03 -8.09 -14.10
CA LEU A 190 1.72 -7.91 -13.51
C LEU A 190 1.75 -6.71 -12.57
N VAL A 191 0.72 -5.87 -12.59
CA VAL A 191 0.62 -4.71 -11.68
C VAL A 191 -0.74 -4.70 -11.03
N GLY A 192 -0.78 -4.89 -9.71
CA GLY A 192 -1.95 -4.58 -8.90
C GLY A 192 -2.02 -3.09 -8.62
N ASP A 193 -3.20 -2.49 -8.67
CA ASP A 193 -3.40 -1.08 -8.31
C ASP A 193 -4.55 -0.85 -7.33
N LEU A 194 -4.60 0.36 -6.79
CA LEU A 194 -5.82 0.99 -6.31
C LEU A 194 -6.26 2.00 -7.35
N SER A 195 -7.47 1.88 -7.86
CA SER A 195 -8.06 2.81 -8.81
C SER A 195 -9.37 3.38 -8.28
N LEU A 196 -9.78 4.51 -8.83
CA LEU A 196 -11.11 5.08 -8.61
C LEU A 196 -11.83 5.07 -9.94
N ALA A 197 -12.89 4.27 -10.05
CA ALA A 197 -13.75 4.35 -11.21
C ALA A 197 -14.54 5.65 -11.21
N LYS A 198 -14.65 6.24 -12.39
CA LYS A 198 -15.62 7.30 -12.65
C LYS A 198 -16.99 6.83 -12.23
N PRO A 199 -17.69 7.54 -11.34
CA PRO A 199 -19.05 7.18 -10.99
C PRO A 199 -19.91 7.14 -12.26
N THR A 200 -20.59 6.02 -12.52
CA THR A 200 -21.50 5.87 -13.67
C THR A 200 -22.87 6.49 -13.38
N ASN A 201 -22.87 7.64 -12.68
CA ASN A 201 -24.11 8.27 -12.28
C ASN A 201 -24.79 8.94 -13.47
N ARG A 202 -26.13 8.84 -13.50
CA ARG A 202 -26.93 9.68 -14.41
C ARG A 202 -26.57 11.14 -14.18
N GLU A 203 -26.60 11.95 -15.23
CA GLU A 203 -26.43 13.39 -15.09
C GLU A 203 -27.35 13.92 -13.98
N ARG A 204 -26.78 14.69 -13.04
CA ARG A 204 -27.54 15.25 -11.94
C ARG A 204 -28.57 16.23 -12.49
N THR A 205 -29.80 16.06 -12.07
CA THR A 205 -30.84 17.07 -12.29
C THR A 205 -30.68 18.20 -11.28
N LYS A 206 -31.30 19.35 -11.55
CA LYS A 206 -31.36 20.46 -10.56
C LYS A 206 -31.96 20.04 -9.22
N ALA A 207 -32.84 19.04 -9.21
CA ALA A 207 -33.41 18.49 -7.98
C ALA A 207 -32.36 17.67 -7.20
N ASP A 208 -31.54 16.89 -7.91
CA ASP A 208 -30.44 16.13 -7.30
C ASP A 208 -29.38 17.08 -6.69
N GLU A 209 -29.08 18.21 -7.35
CA GLU A 209 -28.18 19.24 -6.83
C GLU A 209 -28.72 19.91 -5.56
N ALA A 210 -30.01 20.28 -5.54
CA ALA A 210 -30.65 20.88 -4.37
C ALA A 210 -30.75 19.90 -3.19
N GLU A 211 -30.99 18.61 -3.47
CA GLU A 211 -30.99 17.56 -2.44
C GLU A 211 -29.58 17.35 -1.87
N LEU A 212 -28.55 17.35 -2.73
CA LEU A 212 -27.15 17.26 -2.32
C LEU A 212 -26.74 18.43 -1.41
N GLU A 213 -27.08 19.66 -1.78
CA GLU A 213 -26.78 20.86 -0.96
C GLU A 213 -27.42 20.75 0.43
N LYS A 214 -28.65 20.23 0.50
CA LYS A 214 -29.33 19.98 1.77
C LYS A 214 -28.63 18.90 2.60
N ILE A 215 -28.28 17.77 1.99
CA ILE A 215 -27.55 16.69 2.68
C ILE A 215 -26.20 17.18 3.20
N GLN A 216 -25.49 18.00 2.42
CA GLN A 216 -24.22 18.59 2.83
C GLN A 216 -24.38 19.55 4.00
N ALA A 217 -25.43 20.39 3.98
CA ALA A 217 -25.75 21.27 5.10
C ALA A 217 -26.11 20.46 6.36
N ASP A 218 -26.89 19.39 6.22
CA ASP A 218 -27.28 18.53 7.34
C ASP A 218 -26.05 17.78 7.92
N LEU A 219 -25.17 17.23 7.06
CA LEU A 219 -23.91 16.60 7.47
C LEU A 219 -22.94 17.59 8.14
N ALA A 220 -22.92 18.86 7.73
CA ALA A 220 -22.12 19.88 8.39
C ALA A 220 -22.54 20.09 9.86
N THR A 221 -23.80 19.81 10.20
CA THR A 221 -24.29 19.85 11.59
C THR A 221 -24.04 18.56 12.38
N TYR A 222 -23.52 17.50 11.74
CA TYR A 222 -23.27 16.21 12.40
C TYR A 222 -22.37 16.35 13.63
N ALA A 223 -21.28 17.10 13.50
CA ALA A 223 -20.34 17.34 14.60
C ALA A 223 -21.04 17.98 15.80
N GLU A 224 -21.89 18.98 15.58
CA GLU A 224 -22.66 19.66 16.63
C GLU A 224 -23.69 18.73 17.30
N ARG A 225 -24.24 17.77 16.56
CA ARG A 225 -25.20 16.78 17.08
C ARG A 225 -24.53 15.69 17.91
N ILE A 226 -23.38 15.19 17.47
CA ILE A 226 -22.68 14.07 18.13
C ILE A 226 -21.82 14.53 19.30
N LYS A 227 -21.29 15.76 19.28
CA LYS A 227 -20.42 16.32 20.32
C LYS A 227 -21.01 16.24 21.74
N PRO A 228 -22.23 16.73 22.03
CA PRO A 228 -22.77 16.68 23.39
C PRO A 228 -23.02 15.24 23.87
N ILE A 229 -23.36 14.31 22.95
CA ILE A 229 -23.54 12.89 23.26
C ILE A 229 -22.20 12.26 23.64
N MET A 230 -21.15 12.53 22.87
CA MET A 230 -19.80 12.04 23.17
C MET A 230 -19.26 12.60 24.48
N GLN A 231 -19.50 13.89 24.77
CA GLN A 231 -19.12 14.51 26.04
C GLN A 231 -19.86 13.88 27.24
N ARG A 232 -21.16 13.55 27.08
CA ARG A 232 -21.93 12.81 28.09
C ARG A 232 -21.34 11.42 28.32
N ILE A 233 -21.14 10.65 27.25
CA ILE A 233 -20.56 9.29 27.32
C ILE A 233 -19.20 9.33 28.02
N LEU A 234 -18.33 10.26 27.62
CA LEU A 234 -17.01 10.43 28.21
C LEU A 234 -17.08 10.76 29.70
N ARG A 235 -17.93 11.71 30.10
CA ARG A 235 -18.13 12.10 31.50
C ARG A 235 -18.60 10.91 32.34
N GLU A 236 -19.59 10.16 31.87
CA GLU A 236 -20.15 9.01 32.58
C GLU A 236 -19.12 7.88 32.72
N THR A 237 -18.38 7.56 31.64
CA THR A 237 -17.34 6.53 31.67
C THR A 237 -16.19 6.88 32.62
N LEU A 238 -15.76 8.15 32.64
CA LEU A 238 -14.67 8.58 33.52
C LEU A 238 -15.10 8.63 34.98
N ALA A 239 -16.34 9.03 35.27
CA ALA A 239 -16.87 9.06 36.62
C ALA A 239 -16.90 7.66 37.28
N GLU A 240 -17.14 6.60 36.49
CA GLU A 240 -17.08 5.21 36.97
C GLU A 240 -15.68 4.79 37.44
N GLU A 241 -14.63 5.43 36.92
CA GLU A 241 -13.22 5.24 37.32
C GLU A 241 -12.75 6.34 38.29
N GLY A 242 -13.67 7.13 38.85
CA GLY A 242 -13.39 8.18 39.83
C GLY A 242 -12.71 9.42 39.25
N ILE A 243 -12.79 9.63 37.93
CA ILE A 243 -12.22 10.78 37.24
C ILE A 243 -13.35 11.74 36.88
N GLU A 244 -13.38 12.90 37.53
CA GLU A 244 -14.33 13.96 37.21
C GLU A 244 -13.71 14.97 36.24
N LEU A 245 -14.51 15.34 35.22
CA LEU A 245 -14.19 16.38 34.25
C LEU A 245 -15.16 17.55 34.39
N THR A 246 -14.59 18.75 34.52
CA THR A 246 -15.31 20.01 34.34
C THR A 246 -15.77 20.19 32.89
N ASP A 247 -16.68 21.14 32.64
CA ASP A 247 -17.14 21.43 31.27
C ASP A 247 -15.99 21.92 30.37
N GLU A 248 -15.02 22.65 30.93
CA GLU A 248 -13.82 23.10 30.20
C GLU A 248 -12.89 21.93 29.84
N GLU A 249 -12.72 20.98 30.77
CA GLU A 249 -11.91 19.78 30.53
C GLU A 249 -12.57 18.80 29.54
N LEU A 250 -13.89 18.86 29.34
CA LEU A 250 -14.59 18.07 28.33
C LEU A 250 -14.33 18.56 26.89
N GLU A 251 -13.94 19.81 26.72
CA GLU A 251 -13.54 20.35 25.41
C GLU A 251 -12.14 19.86 24.99
N ASN A 252 -11.28 19.57 25.98
CA ASN A 252 -9.94 19.02 25.74
C ASN A 252 -9.52 18.07 26.88
N PRO A 253 -9.95 16.80 26.83
CA PRO A 253 -9.75 15.85 27.93
C PRO A 253 -8.32 15.28 27.99
N ASP A 254 -7.51 15.48 26.96
CA ASP A 254 -6.21 14.83 26.80
C ASP A 254 -5.28 15.12 28.00
N GLY A 255 -5.28 16.34 28.53
CA GLY A 255 -4.45 16.71 29.68
C GLY A 255 -4.74 15.92 30.97
N LYS A 256 -6.00 15.49 31.18
CA LYS A 256 -6.39 14.64 32.33
C LYS A 256 -6.11 13.17 32.08
N LEU A 257 -6.18 12.74 30.82
CA LEU A 257 -6.02 11.35 30.41
C LEU A 257 -4.54 10.96 30.23
N GLU A 258 -3.68 11.90 29.86
CA GLU A 258 -2.28 11.65 29.52
C GLU A 258 -1.48 11.05 30.69
N GLY A 259 -1.77 11.46 31.92
CA GLY A 259 -1.11 10.98 33.15
C GLY A 259 -1.56 9.61 33.65
N LEU A 260 -2.54 8.97 33.02
CA LEU A 260 -3.08 7.68 33.50
C LEU A 260 -2.18 6.49 33.12
N PRO A 261 -2.10 5.45 33.98
CA PRO A 261 -1.46 4.19 33.64
C PRO A 261 -2.04 3.56 32.36
N LEU A 262 -1.20 2.88 31.58
CA LEU A 262 -1.60 2.26 30.30
C LEU A 262 -2.79 1.30 30.47
N GLU A 263 -2.76 0.44 31.48
CA GLU A 263 -3.85 -0.51 31.77
C GLU A 263 -5.18 0.21 32.05
N GLN A 264 -5.13 1.38 32.70
CA GLN A 264 -6.33 2.17 32.99
C GLN A 264 -6.86 2.83 31.71
N LYS A 265 -5.98 3.35 30.85
CA LYS A 265 -6.35 3.88 29.53
C LYS A 265 -7.03 2.82 28.65
N GLU A 266 -6.52 1.58 28.68
CA GLU A 266 -7.12 0.47 27.94
C GLU A 266 -8.52 0.09 28.45
N ARG A 267 -8.71 0.05 29.78
CA ARG A 267 -10.03 -0.18 30.38
C ARG A 267 -11.02 0.92 29.99
N LEU A 268 -10.62 2.18 30.14
CA LEU A 268 -11.42 3.34 29.76
C LEU A 268 -11.80 3.30 28.29
N ARG A 269 -10.85 2.99 27.40
CA ARG A 269 -11.11 2.86 25.96
C ARG A 269 -12.17 1.78 25.68
N LYS A 270 -12.06 0.61 26.30
CA LYS A 270 -13.06 -0.47 26.14
C LYS A 270 -14.43 -0.06 26.67
N ALA A 271 -14.49 0.59 27.83
CA ALA A 271 -15.73 1.07 28.43
C ALA A 271 -16.40 2.15 27.57
N LEU A 272 -15.61 3.11 27.05
CA LEU A 272 -16.09 4.18 26.17
C LEU A 272 -16.69 3.62 24.89
N MET A 273 -15.98 2.70 24.22
CA MET A 273 -16.48 2.04 23.01
C MET A 273 -17.79 1.31 23.28
N LYS A 274 -17.85 0.50 24.35
CA LYS A 274 -19.05 -0.24 24.72
C LYS A 274 -20.23 0.69 25.01
N ARG A 275 -20.01 1.79 25.73
CA ARG A 275 -21.07 2.77 26.05
C ARG A 275 -21.55 3.48 24.79
N TYR A 276 -20.64 3.87 23.89
CA TYR A 276 -21.01 4.42 22.58
C TYR A 276 -21.84 3.44 21.74
N GLU A 277 -21.44 2.17 21.65
CA GLU A 277 -22.14 1.13 20.90
C GLU A 277 -23.54 0.81 21.44
N THR A 278 -23.79 1.09 22.72
CA THR A 278 -25.07 0.78 23.39
C THR A 278 -25.94 2.01 23.66
N ASP A 279 -25.48 3.20 23.28
CA ASP A 279 -26.21 4.45 23.47
C ASP A 279 -27.13 4.74 22.28
N ASP A 280 -28.45 4.69 22.52
CA ASP A 280 -29.46 4.83 21.47
C ASP A 280 -29.37 6.18 20.72
N GLU A 281 -28.99 7.27 21.40
CA GLU A 281 -28.87 8.59 20.78
C GLU A 281 -27.63 8.66 19.87
N ALA A 282 -26.50 8.14 20.35
CA ALA A 282 -25.27 8.06 19.57
C ALA A 282 -25.47 7.23 18.30
N GLN A 283 -26.07 6.03 18.45
CA GLN A 283 -26.34 5.13 17.33
C GLN A 283 -27.35 5.74 16.35
N LYS A 284 -28.36 6.48 16.82
CA LYS A 284 -29.31 7.16 15.94
C LYS A 284 -28.66 8.28 15.12
N VAL A 285 -27.83 9.12 15.75
CA VAL A 285 -27.12 10.20 15.04
C VAL A 285 -26.13 9.63 14.02
N GLN A 286 -25.44 8.54 14.37
CA GLN A 286 -24.58 7.80 13.45
C GLN A 286 -25.35 7.21 12.27
N ALA A 287 -26.46 6.52 12.52
CA ALA A 287 -27.29 5.92 11.47
C ALA A 287 -27.91 6.98 10.52
N ASP A 288 -28.31 8.14 11.04
CA ASP A 288 -28.76 9.28 10.23
C ASP A 288 -27.65 9.74 9.28
N ALA A 289 -26.41 9.86 9.77
CA ALA A 289 -25.26 10.27 8.97
C ALA A 289 -24.90 9.24 7.90
N GLU A 290 -24.93 7.95 8.24
CA GLU A 290 -24.74 6.84 7.29
C GLU A 290 -25.79 6.87 6.18
N THR A 291 -27.06 7.09 6.54
CA THR A 291 -28.16 7.22 5.57
C THR A 291 -27.93 8.41 4.64
N MET A 292 -27.52 9.56 5.18
CA MET A 292 -27.18 10.75 4.41
C MET A 292 -25.99 10.50 3.46
N MET A 293 -24.92 9.86 3.93
CA MET A 293 -23.76 9.52 3.11
C MET A 293 -24.13 8.54 1.99
N GLN A 294 -24.96 7.55 2.28
CA GLN A 294 -25.47 6.61 1.28
C GLN A 294 -26.31 7.35 0.22
N ARG A 295 -27.21 8.24 0.63
CA ARG A 295 -28.03 9.02 -0.29
C ARG A 295 -27.19 9.97 -1.15
N MET A 296 -26.20 10.61 -0.55
CA MET A 296 -25.24 11.45 -1.26
C MET A 296 -24.50 10.65 -2.34
N SER A 297 -24.12 9.40 -2.04
CA SER A 297 -23.51 8.48 -3.02
C SER A 297 -24.45 8.17 -4.19
N GLU A 298 -25.73 7.88 -3.93
CA GLU A 298 -26.75 7.60 -4.96
C GLU A 298 -27.04 8.79 -5.88
N LEU A 299 -27.01 10.02 -5.36
CA LEU A 299 -27.14 11.26 -6.13
C LEU A 299 -25.85 11.60 -6.91
N GLY A 300 -24.87 10.72 -6.83
CA GLY A 300 -23.55 10.87 -7.41
C GLY A 300 -22.68 11.91 -6.78
N GLY A 301 -23.01 12.35 -5.57
CA GLY A 301 -22.17 13.13 -4.66
C GLY A 301 -21.03 12.34 -4.01
N GLY A 302 -20.99 11.03 -4.20
CA GLY A 302 -19.84 10.21 -3.81
C GLY A 302 -18.65 10.47 -4.74
N GLY A 303 -17.44 10.54 -4.19
CA GLY A 303 -16.22 10.43 -4.98
C GLY A 303 -16.15 9.09 -5.72
N GLY A 304 -15.25 8.96 -6.70
CA GLY A 304 -15.06 7.74 -7.46
C GLY A 304 -15.09 6.47 -6.61
N THR A 305 -15.69 5.40 -7.13
CA THR A 305 -15.80 4.14 -6.39
C THR A 305 -14.43 3.45 -6.37
N PRO A 306 -13.89 3.09 -5.19
CA PRO A 306 -12.64 2.33 -5.12
C PRO A 306 -12.75 1.01 -5.87
N GLN A 307 -11.76 0.74 -6.70
CA GLN A 307 -11.57 -0.49 -7.44
C GLN A 307 -10.11 -0.92 -7.34
N GLY A 308 -9.84 -2.18 -7.63
CA GLY A 308 -8.48 -2.67 -7.86
C GLY A 308 -8.46 -3.39 -9.19
N HIS A 309 -7.44 -3.12 -9.99
CA HIS A 309 -7.17 -3.82 -11.23
C HIS A 309 -5.90 -4.63 -11.10
N VAL A 310 -5.81 -5.69 -11.91
CA VAL A 310 -4.55 -6.38 -12.20
C VAL A 310 -4.27 -6.15 -13.68
N TRP A 311 -3.20 -5.42 -13.96
CA TRP A 311 -2.72 -5.15 -15.32
C TRP A 311 -1.74 -6.23 -15.71
N LEU A 312 -1.90 -6.80 -16.90
CA LEU A 312 -0.92 -7.70 -17.51
C LEU A 312 -0.22 -6.98 -18.65
N LEU A 313 1.08 -6.75 -18.50
CA LEU A 313 1.94 -6.14 -19.51
C LEU A 313 2.91 -7.18 -20.04
N ARG A 314 2.62 -7.69 -21.23
CA ARG A 314 3.45 -8.69 -21.89
C ARG A 314 4.68 -8.07 -22.53
N ARG A 315 5.83 -8.70 -22.33
CA ARG A 315 7.10 -8.28 -22.92
C ARG A 315 7.32 -8.96 -24.26
N LEU A 316 7.00 -8.21 -25.33
CA LEU A 316 7.20 -8.69 -26.69
C LEU A 316 8.70 -8.78 -27.04
N ALA A 317 9.04 -9.74 -27.90
CA ALA A 317 10.34 -9.77 -28.55
C ALA A 317 10.59 -8.44 -29.28
N PRO A 318 11.84 -7.95 -29.32
CA PRO A 318 12.17 -6.80 -30.16
C PRO A 318 11.73 -7.10 -31.59
N ALA A 319 11.02 -6.16 -32.22
CA ALA A 319 10.63 -6.29 -33.61
C ALA A 319 11.90 -6.56 -34.44
N ALA A 320 11.87 -7.61 -35.26
CA ALA A 320 12.98 -7.89 -36.17
C ALA A 320 13.29 -6.62 -36.96
N PRO A 321 14.57 -6.25 -37.13
CA PRO A 321 14.92 -5.08 -37.91
C PRO A 321 14.26 -5.20 -39.28
N ALA A 322 13.55 -4.16 -39.71
CA ALA A 322 12.91 -4.13 -41.01
C ALA A 322 13.97 -4.48 -42.05
N THR A 323 13.84 -5.65 -42.68
CA THR A 323 14.72 -6.01 -43.79
C THR A 323 14.38 -5.06 -44.91
N ASP A 324 15.26 -4.10 -45.17
CA ASP A 324 15.27 -3.26 -46.37
C ASP A 324 15.42 -4.18 -47.58
N SER A 325 14.29 -4.70 -48.05
CA SER A 325 14.17 -5.42 -49.32
C SER A 325 13.46 -4.50 -50.31
N ALA A 326 14.12 -3.40 -50.65
CA ALA A 326 13.73 -2.57 -51.79
C ALA A 326 14.84 -2.62 -52.84
N THR A 327 14.92 -3.75 -53.55
CA THR A 327 15.48 -3.77 -54.92
C THR A 327 14.36 -3.43 -55.91
N GLY A 328 14.05 -2.14 -55.99
CA GLY A 328 13.58 -1.38 -57.17
C GLY A 328 12.13 -1.54 -57.66
N PRO A 329 11.71 -0.73 -58.66
CA PRO A 329 12.26 0.55 -59.11
C PRO A 329 11.28 1.73 -58.93
N THR A 330 11.83 2.93 -59.11
CA THR A 330 11.17 4.23 -59.27
C THR A 330 9.83 4.19 -60.01
N GLY A 331 8.79 4.79 -59.45
CA GLY A 331 7.49 4.90 -60.12
C GLY A 331 6.41 5.67 -59.35
N ASP A 332 6.52 7.00 -59.42
CA ASP A 332 5.45 7.98 -59.41
C ASP A 332 4.64 8.32 -58.14
N ALA A 333 4.46 9.64 -58.00
CA ALA A 333 3.76 10.33 -56.94
C ALA A 333 2.23 10.25 -57.12
N THR A 334 1.46 10.21 -56.03
CA THR A 334 0.40 11.18 -55.71
C THR A 334 -0.46 10.79 -54.48
N THR A 335 -0.43 11.68 -53.49
CA THR A 335 -1.54 12.14 -52.61
C THR A 335 -2.38 11.20 -51.72
N ARG A 336 -2.25 11.51 -50.41
CA ARG A 336 -3.17 11.48 -49.26
C ARG A 336 -3.36 10.18 -48.49
#